data_AF-A0A2E1IHW2-F1
#
_entry.id   AF-A0A2E1IHW2-F1
#
_cell.length_a   1.000
_cell.length_b   1.000
_cell.length_c   1.000
_cell.angle_alpha   90.00
_cell.angle_beta   90.00
_cell.angle_gamma   90.00
#
_symmetry.space_group_name_H-M   'P 1'
#
loop_
_entity.id
_entity.type
_entity.pdbx_description
1 polymer ?
#
loop_
_entity_poly.entity_id
_entity_poly.type
_entity_poly.pdbx_seq_one_letter_code
_entity_poly.pdbx_strand_id
1 'polypeptide(L)'
;ERDVFKALGASAAVVLMFAAPWILVVSSFVLMVLFPSHLIWWLTLSAFCVVAIGQQLFLRLWQRHRFAVPITNWWLMGAGGLFVGAIGPVSVWRTLTGQGWTWKGRPLA
;
A
#
# COMPACT_ATOMS: atom_id res chain seq x y z
N GLU A 1 -21.65 4.35 13.02
CA GLU A 1 -20.81 5.28 13.79
C GLU A 1 -19.58 5.64 12.99
N ARG A 2 -19.14 6.89 13.07
CA ARG A 2 -18.07 7.46 12.22
C ARG A 2 -16.71 7.11 12.82
N ASP A 3 -16.28 5.86 12.66
CA ASP A 3 -15.03 5.38 13.26
C ASP A 3 -13.81 5.76 12.41
N VAL A 4 -13.17 6.86 12.81
CA VAL A 4 -11.97 7.41 12.18
C VAL A 4 -10.79 6.45 12.29
N PHE A 5 -10.63 5.78 13.43
CA PHE A 5 -9.52 4.86 13.65
C PHE A 5 -9.62 3.66 12.72
N LYS A 6 -10.83 3.13 12.53
CA LYS A 6 -11.07 2.03 11.59
C LYS A 6 -10.74 2.44 10.14
N ALA A 7 -11.11 3.65 9.73
CA ALA A 7 -10.82 4.14 8.38
C ALA A 7 -9.31 4.34 8.13
N LEU A 8 -8.60 4.94 9.09
CA LEU A 8 -7.16 5.11 9.01
C LEU A 8 -6.42 3.78 9.09
N GLY A 9 -6.85 2.86 9.95
CA GLY A 9 -6.30 1.52 10.09
C GLY A 9 -6.43 0.70 8.80
N ALA A 10 -7.61 0.73 8.15
CA ALA A 10 -7.81 0.07 6.87
C ALA A 10 -6.89 0.63 5.76
N SER A 11 -6.77 1.97 5.70
CA SER A 11 -5.83 2.63 4.79
C SER A 11 -4.38 2.23 5.05
N ALA A 12 -3.95 2.24 6.32
CA ALA A 12 -2.60 1.85 6.71
C ALA A 12 -2.31 0.39 6.34
N ALA A 13 -3.27 -0.51 6.54
CA ALA A 13 -3.15 -1.90 6.12
C ALA A 13 -2.95 -2.03 4.60
N VAL A 14 -3.67 -1.25 3.79
CA VAL A 14 -3.49 -1.24 2.32
C VAL A 14 -2.07 -0.79 1.96
N VAL A 15 -1.58 0.31 2.54
CA VAL A 15 -0.22 0.80 2.29
C VAL A 15 0.82 -0.24 2.71
N LEU A 16 0.65 -0.85 3.88
CA LEU A 16 1.55 -1.87 4.40
C LEU A 16 1.58 -3.11 3.49
N MET A 17 0.42 -3.59 3.04
CA MET A 17 0.32 -4.82 2.27
C MET A 17 0.77 -4.63 0.82
N PHE A 18 0.50 -3.48 0.21
CA PHE A 18 0.70 -3.28 -1.23
C PHE A 18 1.88 -2.38 -1.58
N ALA A 19 2.13 -1.30 -0.82
CA ALA A 19 3.16 -0.31 -1.15
C ALA A 19 4.46 -0.52 -0.38
N ALA A 20 4.40 -0.85 0.91
CA ALA A 20 5.56 -0.91 1.79
C ALA A 20 6.67 -1.86 1.29
N PRO A 21 6.40 -3.08 0.79
CA PRO A 21 7.46 -3.96 0.30
C PRO A 21 8.28 -3.34 -0.84
N TRP A 22 7.62 -2.61 -1.75
CA TRP A 22 8.26 -1.95 -2.88
C TRP A 22 9.08 -0.73 -2.45
N ILE A 23 8.55 0.07 -1.53
CA ILE A 23 9.26 1.25 -1.01
C ILE A 23 10.47 0.79 -0.18
N LEU A 24 10.27 -0.17 0.71
CA LEU A 24 11.30 -0.65 1.61
C LEU A 24 12.43 -1.39 0.89
N VAL A 25 12.15 -2.11 -0.20
CA VAL A 25 13.21 -2.74 -0.99
C VAL A 25 14.08 -1.70 -1.71
N VAL A 26 13.49 -0.62 -2.23
CA VAL A 26 14.27 0.47 -2.83
C VAL A 26 15.07 1.20 -1.74
N SER A 27 14.42 1.51 -0.62
CA SER A 27 15.07 2.17 0.52
C SER A 27 16.21 1.34 1.10
N SER A 28 16.08 0.01 1.17
CA SER A 28 17.14 -0.85 1.70
C SER A 28 18.40 -0.81 0.84
N PHE A 29 18.27 -0.78 -0.49
CA PHE A 29 19.42 -0.59 -1.39
C PHE A 29 20.09 0.77 -1.18
N VAL A 30 19.31 1.84 -1.01
CA VAL A 30 19.86 3.18 -0.70
C VAL A 30 20.60 3.16 0.66
N LEU A 31 20.02 2.54 1.68
CA LEU A 31 20.63 2.42 3.01
C LEU A 31 21.92 1.59 3.01
N MET A 32 22.05 0.58 2.15
CA MET A 32 23.31 -0.16 1.99
C MET A 32 24.46 0.73 1.52
N VAL A 33 24.18 1.68 0.63
CA VAL A 33 25.18 2.61 0.11
C VAL A 33 25.52 3.68 1.14
N LEU A 34 24.51 4.23 1.83
CA LEU A 34 24.70 5.31 2.81
C LEU A 34 25.29 4.82 4.14
N PHE A 35 24.92 3.61 4.58
CA PHE A 35 25.27 3.06 5.89
C PHE A 35 25.78 1.61 5.78
N PRO A 36 26.96 1.39 5.16
CA PRO A 36 27.49 0.04 4.92
C PRO A 36 27.84 -0.71 6.22
N SER A 37 28.04 -0.01 7.34
CA SER A 37 28.27 -0.62 8.66
C SER A 37 27.11 -1.52 9.13
N HIS A 38 25.90 -1.30 8.62
CA HIS A 38 24.69 -2.05 8.98
C HIS A 38 24.22 -3.00 7.87
N LEU A 39 25.13 -3.41 6.97
CA LEU A 39 24.83 -4.21 5.78
C LEU A 39 23.95 -5.44 6.08
N ILE A 40 24.22 -6.18 7.15
CA ILE A 40 23.45 -7.38 7.53
C ILE A 40 21.97 -7.03 7.79
N TRP A 41 21.69 -5.91 8.45
CA TRP A 41 20.32 -5.45 8.70
C TRP A 41 19.61 -5.07 7.41
N TRP A 42 20.28 -4.37 6.51
CA TRP A 42 19.70 -3.98 5.23
C TRP A 42 19.46 -5.18 4.31
N LEU A 43 20.36 -6.17 4.32
CA LEU A 43 20.17 -7.43 3.59
C LEU A 43 18.99 -8.21 4.14
N THR A 44 18.85 -8.27 5.46
CA THR A 44 17.71 -8.93 6.13
C THR A 44 16.39 -8.25 5.77
N LEU A 45 16.33 -6.91 5.85
CA LEU A 45 15.18 -6.11 5.41
C LEU A 45 14.83 -6.38 3.94
N SER A 46 15.85 -6.39 3.06
CA SER A 46 15.67 -6.67 1.63
C SER A 46 15.11 -8.07 1.40
N ALA A 47 15.61 -9.07 2.11
CA ALA A 47 15.12 -10.44 2.02
C ALA A 47 13.63 -10.54 2.41
N PHE A 48 13.22 -9.92 3.51
CA PHE A 48 11.80 -9.87 3.89
C PHE A 48 10.93 -9.13 2.85
N CYS A 49 11.43 -8.04 2.27
CA CYS A 49 10.69 -7.32 1.23
C CYS A 49 10.53 -8.17 -0.04
N VAL A 50 11.58 -8.89 -0.46
CA VAL A 50 11.53 -9.82 -1.60
C VAL A 50 10.54 -10.95 -1.35
N VAL A 51 10.52 -11.51 -0.14
CA VAL A 51 9.52 -12.52 0.24
C VAL A 51 8.10 -11.95 0.16
N ALA A 52 7.86 -10.75 0.67
CA ALA A 52 6.55 -10.09 0.61
C ALA A 52 6.11 -9.81 -0.84
N ILE A 53 7.00 -9.31 -1.71
CA ILE A 53 6.72 -9.11 -3.14
C ILE A 53 6.45 -10.47 -3.82
N GLY A 54 7.20 -11.51 -3.47
CA GLY A 54 6.97 -12.88 -3.93
C GLY A 54 5.58 -13.40 -3.55
N GLN A 55 5.10 -13.12 -2.33
CA GLN A 55 3.74 -13.45 -1.91
C GLN A 55 2.69 -12.70 -2.73
N GLN A 56 2.88 -11.40 -2.99
CA GLN A 56 1.98 -10.62 -3.86
C GLN A 56 1.90 -11.23 -5.28
N LEU A 57 3.05 -11.62 -5.84
CA LEU A 57 3.12 -12.24 -7.16
C LEU A 57 2.44 -13.62 -7.16
N PHE A 58 2.65 -14.44 -6.13
CA PHE A 58 2.01 -15.74 -6.01
C PHE A 58 0.48 -15.62 -5.98
N LEU A 59 -0.05 -14.68 -5.19
CA LEU A 59 -1.49 -14.38 -5.17
C LEU A 59 -2.00 -13.93 -6.54
N ARG A 60 -1.22 -13.11 -7.27
CA ARG A 60 -1.57 -12.68 -8.63
C ARG A 60 -1.57 -13.83 -9.63
N LEU A 61 -0.60 -14.73 -9.55
CA LEU A 61 -0.56 -15.94 -10.39
C LEU A 61 -1.74 -16.86 -10.11
N TRP A 62 -2.08 -17.03 -8.83
CA TRP A 62 -3.28 -17.78 -8.43
C TRP A 62 -4.56 -17.12 -8.97
N GLN A 63 -4.71 -15.80 -8.87
CA GLN A 63 -5.85 -15.07 -9.43
C GLN A 63 -5.95 -15.20 -10.95
N ARG A 64 -4.81 -15.13 -11.65
CA ARG A 64 -4.75 -15.36 -13.09
C ARG A 64 -5.25 -16.77 -13.43
N HIS A 65 -4.78 -17.78 -12.69
CA HIS A 65 -5.19 -19.16 -12.93
C HIS A 65 -6.69 -19.39 -12.63
N ARG A 66 -7.21 -18.80 -11.55
CA ARG A 66 -8.58 -19.05 -11.08
C ARG A 66 -9.65 -18.21 -11.78
N PHE A 67 -9.31 -16.97 -12.16
CA PHE A 67 -10.25 -15.94 -12.63
C PHE A 67 -9.85 -15.33 -13.98
N ALA A 68 -8.82 -15.85 -14.65
CA ALA A 68 -8.31 -15.34 -15.93
C ALA A 68 -7.95 -13.83 -15.94
N VAL A 69 -7.62 -13.27 -14.77
CA VAL A 69 -7.22 -11.86 -14.67
C VAL A 69 -5.84 -11.68 -15.29
N PRO A 70 -5.65 -10.71 -16.20
CA PRO A 70 -4.35 -10.47 -16.83
C PRO A 70 -3.33 -10.01 -15.79
N ILE A 71 -2.09 -10.51 -15.92
CA ILE A 71 -0.96 -10.14 -15.05
C ILE A 71 -0.23 -8.87 -15.52
N THR A 72 -0.66 -8.29 -16.64
CA THR A 72 -0.10 -7.05 -17.18
C THR A 72 -0.10 -5.97 -16.11
N ASN A 73 1.06 -5.35 -15.90
CA ASN A 73 1.25 -4.27 -14.93
C ASN A 73 1.02 -4.64 -13.45
N TRP A 74 1.16 -5.92 -13.06
CA TRP A 74 1.01 -6.34 -11.65
C TRP A 74 1.94 -5.59 -10.68
N TRP A 75 3.12 -5.16 -11.14
CA TRP A 75 4.08 -4.37 -10.36
C TRP A 75 3.54 -2.97 -10.00
N LEU A 76 2.54 -2.45 -10.73
CA LEU A 76 1.85 -1.21 -10.36
C LEU A 76 1.01 -1.33 -9.07
N MET A 77 0.88 -2.53 -8.49
CA MET A 77 0.23 -2.70 -7.19
C MET A 77 0.90 -1.85 -6.10
N GLY A 78 2.22 -1.62 -6.17
CA GLY A 78 2.91 -0.70 -5.26
C GLY A 78 2.38 0.72 -5.32
N ALA A 79 2.31 1.29 -6.53
CA ALA A 79 1.77 2.62 -6.77
C ALA A 79 0.26 2.70 -6.44
N GLY A 80 -0.51 1.68 -6.85
CA GLY A 80 -1.94 1.57 -6.54
C GLY A 80 -2.21 1.53 -5.04
N GLY A 81 -1.36 0.86 -4.25
CA GLY A 81 -1.44 0.82 -2.80
C GLY A 81 -1.30 2.20 -2.14
N LEU A 82 -0.44 3.07 -2.68
CA LEU A 82 -0.32 4.46 -2.23
C LEU A 82 -1.57 5.28 -2.57
N PHE A 83 -2.06 5.16 -3.81
CA PHE A 83 -3.28 5.86 -4.23
C PHE A 83 -4.50 5.44 -3.39
N VAL A 84 -4.72 4.13 -3.22
CA VAL A 84 -5.85 3.61 -2.44
C VAL A 84 -5.67 3.93 -0.95
N GLY A 85 -4.45 3.83 -0.43
CA GLY A 85 -4.12 4.26 0.93
C GLY A 85 -4.50 5.72 1.18
N ALA A 86 -4.16 6.64 0.26
CA ALA A 86 -4.47 8.06 0.41
C ALA A 86 -5.99 8.35 0.52
N ILE A 87 -6.86 7.47 0.00
CA ILE A 87 -8.31 7.64 0.07
C ILE A 87 -8.80 7.70 1.53
N GLY A 88 -8.24 6.89 2.43
CA GLY A 88 -8.67 6.83 3.83
C GLY A 88 -8.51 8.18 4.55
N PRO A 89 -7.29 8.73 4.65
CA PRO A 89 -7.05 10.03 5.27
C PRO A 89 -7.81 11.17 4.58
N VAL A 90 -7.87 11.18 3.25
CA VAL A 90 -8.61 12.21 2.51
C VAL A 90 -10.11 12.14 2.81
N SER A 91 -10.68 10.94 2.88
CA SER A 91 -12.07 10.71 3.25
C SER A 91 -12.36 11.20 4.68
N VAL A 92 -11.50 10.86 5.64
CA VAL A 92 -11.60 11.32 7.03
C VAL A 92 -11.56 12.84 7.10
N TRP A 93 -10.61 13.48 6.42
CA TRP A 93 -10.46 14.94 6.40
C TRP A 93 -11.68 15.64 5.81
N ARG A 94 -12.19 15.17 4.66
CA ARG A 94 -13.41 15.70 4.02
C ARG A 94 -14.63 15.55 4.92
N THR A 95 -14.75 14.44 5.61
CA THR A 95 -15.88 14.19 6.54
C THR A 95 -15.78 15.05 7.81
N LEU A 96 -14.56 15.38 8.27
CA LEU A 96 -14.34 16.31 9.41
C LEU A 96 -14.58 17.77 9.04
N THR A 97 -14.23 18.16 7.82
CA THR A 97 -14.33 19.56 7.35
C THR A 97 -15.66 19.89 6.67
N GLY A 98 -16.54 18.90 6.47
CA GLY A 98 -17.79 19.07 5.71
C GLY A 98 -17.57 19.34 4.22
N GLN A 99 -16.34 19.17 3.72
CA GLN A 99 -16.01 19.45 2.32
C GLN A 99 -16.28 18.22 1.44
N GLY A 100 -17.31 18.33 0.60
CA GLY A 100 -17.65 17.34 -0.40
C GLY A 100 -19.13 17.03 -0.45
N TRP A 101 -19.47 15.94 -1.14
CA TRP A 101 -20.85 15.54 -1.41
C TRP A 101 -21.07 14.09 -1.03
N THR A 102 -22.25 13.79 -0.50
CA THR A 102 -22.75 12.42 -0.38
C THR A 102 -23.01 11.82 -1.77
N TRP A 103 -23.12 10.50 -1.87
CA TRP A 103 -23.51 9.82 -3.12
C TRP A 103 -24.85 10.29 -3.72
N LYS A 104 -25.69 10.94 -2.91
CA LYS A 104 -26.96 11.56 -3.35
C LYS A 104 -26.81 13.03 -3.75
N GLY A 105 -25.58 13.53 -3.87
CA GLY A 105 -25.31 14.92 -4.25
C GLY A 105 -25.70 15.96 -3.19
N ARG A 106 -25.81 15.57 -1.91
CA ARG A 106 -26.00 16.53 -0.79
C ARG A 106 -24.66 16.94 -0.21
N PRO A 107 -24.46 18.22 0.18
CA PRO A 107 -23.23 18.63 0.85
C PRO A 107 -23.02 17.81 2.13
N LEU A 108 -21.75 17.61 2.50
CA LEU A 108 -21.38 16.91 3.73
C LEU A 108 -21.57 17.77 4.99
N ALA A 109 -21.75 19.10 4.83
CA ALA A 109 -22.10 20.07 5.87
C ALA A 109 -23.62 20.19 6.04
#